data_AF-A0A662KWP5-F1
#
_entry.id   AF-A0A662KWP5-F1
#
_cell.length_a   1.000
_cell.length_b   1.000
_cell.length_c   1.000
_cell.angle_alpha   90.00
_cell.angle_beta   90.00
_cell.angle_gamma   90.00
#
_symmetry.space_group_name_H-M   'P 1'
#
loop_
_entity.id
_entity.type
_entity.pdbx_description
1 polymer ?
#
loop_
_entity_poly.entity_id
_entity_poly.type
_entity_poly.pdbx_seq_one_letter_code
_entity_poly.pdbx_strand_id
1 'polypeptide(L)'
;MDQVVGVGSDVVGLNLDEASPEFLQYWQRAEFVIAKGMVHFEMLTEYPPKPPVLHIMALKCEPVARAVGGVKGTLAVCLRI
;
A
#
# COMPACT_ATOMS: atom_id res chain seq x y z
N MET A 1 -9.68 12.98 -16.08
CA MET A 1 -10.95 12.48 -15.54
C MET A 1 -10.60 11.32 -14.63
N ASP A 2 -11.14 11.29 -13.41
CA ASP A 2 -10.82 10.25 -12.45
C ASP A 2 -11.32 8.88 -12.92
N GLN A 3 -10.62 7.81 -12.57
CA GLN A 3 -10.94 6.45 -12.98
C GLN A 3 -11.06 5.56 -11.73
N VAL A 4 -12.03 4.65 -11.74
CA VAL A 4 -12.15 3.58 -10.75
C VAL A 4 -11.74 2.29 -11.43
N VAL A 5 -10.63 1.71 -10.96
CA VAL A 5 -10.01 0.53 -11.57
C VAL A 5 -9.93 -0.56 -10.51
N GLY A 6 -10.35 -1.76 -10.86
CA GLY A 6 -10.19 -2.93 -9.99
C GLY A 6 -8.75 -3.43 -10.02
N VAL A 7 -8.22 -3.88 -8.88
CA VAL A 7 -6.91 -4.55 -8.84
C VAL A 7 -6.94 -5.82 -9.70
N GLY A 8 -8.09 -6.51 -9.74
CA GLY A 8 -8.28 -7.73 -10.53
C GLY A 8 -7.70 -8.99 -9.88
N SER A 9 -7.50 -8.96 -8.56
CA SER A 9 -7.12 -10.10 -7.73
C SER A 9 -8.08 -10.19 -6.53
N ASP A 10 -8.35 -11.42 -6.09
CA ASP A 10 -9.13 -11.72 -4.87
C ASP A 10 -8.25 -11.77 -3.60
N VAL A 11 -6.98 -11.39 -3.72
CA VAL A 11 -6.04 -11.32 -2.59
C VAL A 11 -6.31 -10.09 -1.74
N VAL A 12 -6.23 -10.26 -0.43
CA VAL A 12 -6.33 -9.16 0.53
C VAL A 12 -5.04 -8.31 0.43
N GLY A 13 -5.19 -7.02 0.11
CA GLY A 13 -4.07 -6.10 -0.06
C GLY A 13 -3.73 -5.87 -1.54
N LEU A 14 -2.45 -5.79 -1.87
CA LEU A 14 -1.98 -5.56 -3.24
C LEU A 14 -0.75 -6.42 -3.53
N ASN A 15 -0.98 -7.54 -4.22
CA ASN A 15 0.06 -8.34 -4.85
C ASN A 15 0.22 -7.86 -6.29
N LEU A 16 1.35 -7.21 -6.62
CA LEU A 16 1.57 -6.67 -7.97
C LEU A 16 1.76 -7.77 -9.01
N ASP A 17 2.17 -8.97 -8.60
CA ASP A 17 2.38 -10.11 -9.50
C ASP A 17 1.06 -10.77 -9.93
N GLU A 18 -0.03 -10.52 -9.18
CA GLU A 18 -1.39 -11.01 -9.48
C GLU A 18 -2.33 -9.90 -9.98
N ALA A 19 -1.87 -8.65 -10.02
CA ALA A 19 -2.68 -7.52 -10.43
C ALA A 19 -3.00 -7.58 -11.94
N SER A 20 -4.19 -7.11 -12.30
CA SER A 20 -4.63 -7.06 -13.70
C SER A 20 -3.72 -6.18 -14.55
N PRO A 21 -3.56 -6.50 -15.85
CA PRO A 21 -2.82 -5.65 -16.77
C PRO A 21 -3.32 -4.21 -16.83
N GLU A 22 -4.63 -3.99 -16.66
CA GLU A 22 -5.21 -2.65 -16.60
C GLU A 22 -4.70 -1.87 -15.38
N PHE A 23 -4.78 -2.46 -14.18
CA PHE A 23 -4.28 -1.84 -12.95
C PHE A 23 -2.79 -1.52 -13.05
N LEU A 24 -1.98 -2.46 -13.57
CA LEU A 24 -0.53 -2.30 -13.69
C LEU A 24 -0.14 -1.12 -14.60
N GLN A 25 -0.94 -0.81 -15.63
CA GLN A 25 -0.69 0.38 -16.46
C GLN A 25 -0.83 1.68 -15.65
N TYR A 26 -1.80 1.75 -14.74
CA TYR A 26 -1.94 2.90 -13.84
C TYR A 26 -0.84 2.92 -12.79
N TRP A 27 -0.52 1.78 -12.19
CA TRP A 27 0.56 1.66 -11.19
C TRP A 27 1.91 2.15 -11.74
N GLN A 28 2.28 1.72 -12.95
CA GLN A 28 3.55 2.10 -13.59
C GLN A 28 3.64 3.59 -13.96
N ARG A 29 2.50 4.25 -14.17
CA ARG A 29 2.41 5.67 -14.52
C ARG A 29 2.22 6.56 -13.29
N ALA A 30 1.88 5.99 -12.14
CA ALA A 30 1.63 6.75 -10.93
C ALA A 30 2.93 7.41 -10.44
N GLU A 31 2.91 8.72 -10.27
CA GLU A 31 4.03 9.48 -9.67
C GLU A 31 3.98 9.42 -8.14
N PHE A 32 2.83 9.06 -7.58
CA PHE A 32 2.58 9.00 -6.14
C PHE A 32 1.40 8.07 -5.84
N VAL A 33 1.51 7.29 -4.77
CA VAL A 33 0.46 6.36 -4.33
C VAL A 33 0.06 6.64 -2.89
N ILE A 34 -1.25 6.65 -2.62
CA ILE A 34 -1.80 6.65 -1.26
C ILE A 34 -2.33 5.25 -0.94
N ALA A 35 -1.60 4.50 -0.13
CA ALA A 35 -1.97 3.15 0.29
C ALA A 35 -2.73 3.20 1.62
N LYS A 36 -3.89 2.52 1.70
CA LYS A 36 -4.76 2.53 2.87
C LYS A 36 -4.78 1.18 3.57
N GLY A 37 -4.58 1.17 4.88
CA GLY A 37 -4.67 -0.02 5.74
C GLY A 37 -3.35 -0.80 5.87
N MET A 38 -3.26 -1.62 6.93
CA MET A 38 -2.02 -2.34 7.28
C MET A 38 -1.63 -3.37 6.22
N VAL A 39 -2.60 -4.07 5.63
CA VAL A 39 -2.29 -5.12 4.64
C VAL A 39 -1.62 -4.52 3.40
N HIS A 40 -2.06 -3.33 2.94
CA HIS A 40 -1.34 -2.64 1.86
C HIS A 40 0.07 -2.24 2.28
N PHE A 41 0.26 -1.80 3.52
CA PHE A 41 1.61 -1.51 4.03
C PHE A 41 2.49 -2.77 3.98
N GLU A 42 2.02 -3.87 4.57
CA GLU A 42 2.74 -5.15 4.68
C GLU A 42 3.08 -5.73 3.30
N MET A 43 2.14 -5.75 2.36
CA MET A 43 2.37 -6.28 1.02
C MET A 43 3.28 -5.36 0.20
N LEU A 44 3.05 -4.06 0.25
CA LEU A 44 3.86 -3.13 -0.53
C LEU A 44 5.28 -2.99 0.01
N THR A 45 5.57 -3.36 1.27
CA THR A 45 6.95 -3.40 1.78
C THR A 45 7.81 -4.50 1.15
N GLU A 46 7.20 -5.50 0.52
CA GLU A 46 7.91 -6.56 -0.23
C GLU A 46 8.44 -6.06 -1.59
N TYR A 47 7.94 -4.92 -2.07
CA TYR A 47 8.34 -4.32 -3.34
C TYR A 47 9.24 -3.09 -3.13
N PRO A 48 10.09 -2.75 -4.12
CA PRO A 48 10.83 -1.50 -4.11
C PRO A 48 9.91 -0.28 -3.91
N PRO A 49 10.38 0.79 -3.28
CA PRO A 49 9.57 1.97 -2.96
C PRO A 49 9.32 2.88 -4.18
N LYS A 50 9.00 2.30 -5.34
CA LYS A 50 8.72 3.02 -6.58
C LYS A 50 7.36 2.61 -7.14
N PRO A 51 6.44 3.58 -7.35
CA PRO A 51 6.56 5.00 -7.01
C PRO A 51 6.55 5.26 -5.49
N PRO A 52 6.85 6.51 -5.03
CA PRO A 52 6.65 6.91 -3.64
C PRO A 52 5.26 6.55 -3.11
N VAL A 53 5.22 5.95 -1.92
CA VAL A 53 3.97 5.50 -1.29
C VAL A 53 3.76 6.17 0.06
N LEU A 54 2.64 6.86 0.20
CA LEU A 54 2.12 7.35 1.49
C LEU A 54 1.15 6.32 2.06
N HIS A 55 1.58 5.65 3.12
CA HIS A 55 0.76 4.69 3.86
C HIS A 55 -0.07 5.42 4.90
N ILE A 56 -1.38 5.17 4.93
CA ILE A 56 -2.30 5.66 5.95
C ILE A 56 -3.00 4.46 6.58
N MET A 57 -2.75 4.21 7.86
CA MET A 57 -3.23 3.01 8.55
C MET A 57 -3.46 3.23 10.04
N ALA A 58 -4.31 2.38 10.63
CA ALA A 58 -4.38 2.21 12.08
C ALA A 58 -3.46 1.05 12.49
N LEU A 59 -2.64 1.24 13.52
CA LEU A 59 -1.68 0.25 14.00
C LEU A 59 -2.39 -0.76 14.91
N LYS A 60 -3.02 -1.78 14.33
CA LYS A 60 -3.82 -2.75 15.10
C LYS A 60 -3.00 -3.90 15.69
N CYS A 61 -1.76 -4.09 15.25
CA CYS A 61 -0.88 -5.15 15.71
C CYS A 61 0.52 -4.61 16.06
N GLU A 62 1.20 -5.32 16.97
CA GLU A 62 2.53 -4.97 17.43
C GLU A 62 3.61 -5.02 16.33
N PRO A 63 3.60 -6.00 15.40
CA PRO A 63 4.60 -6.06 14.33
C PRO A 63 4.60 -4.81 13.44
N VAL A 64 3.43 -4.39 12.96
CA VAL A 64 3.30 -3.20 12.11
C VAL A 64 3.63 -1.94 12.90
N ALA A 65 3.19 -1.84 14.17
CA ALA A 65 3.54 -0.70 15.01
C ALA A 65 5.06 -0.54 15.16
N ARG A 66 5.77 -1.63 15.46
CA ARG A 66 7.23 -1.64 15.55
C ARG A 66 7.90 -1.31 14.22
N ALA A 67 7.40 -1.85 13.11
CA ALA A 67 7.97 -1.62 11.78
C ALA A 67 7.98 -0.13 11.38
N VAL A 68 7.03 0.65 11.89
CA VAL A 68 6.95 2.10 11.63
C VAL A 68 7.36 2.97 12.82
N GLY A 69 7.90 2.38 13.89
CA GLY A 69 8.27 3.10 15.11
C GLY A 69 7.09 3.75 15.85
N GLY A 70 5.88 3.22 15.67
CA GLY A 70 4.64 3.70 16.28
C GLY A 70 4.21 2.87 17.50
N VAL A 71 3.02 3.19 18.03
CA VAL A 71 2.41 2.52 19.18
C VAL A 71 1.13 1.81 18.74
N LYS A 72 0.96 0.54 19.12
CA LYS A 72 -0.29 -0.19 18.83
C LYS A 72 -1.49 0.56 19.39
N GLY A 73 -2.54 0.68 18.57
CA GLY A 73 -3.76 1.42 18.88
C GLY A 73 -3.81 2.85 18.34
N THR A 74 -2.71 3.37 17.77
CA THR A 74 -2.68 4.71 17.17
C THR A 74 -2.91 4.69 15.66
N LEU A 75 -3.09 5.88 15.07
CA LEU A 75 -3.03 6.09 13.62
C LEU A 75 -1.58 6.41 13.22
N ALA A 76 -1.21 6.02 12.00
CA ALA A 76 0.10 6.31 11.42
C ALA A 76 -0.04 6.78 9.96
N VAL A 77 0.86 7.69 9.60
CA VAL A 77 1.10 8.12 8.23
C VAL A 77 2.60 7.96 7.95
N CYS A 78 2.96 7.13 6.97
CA CYS A 78 4.35 6.80 6.66
C CYS A 78 4.63 7.01 5.18
N LEU A 79 5.57 7.90 4.85
CA LEU A 79 6.05 8.07 3.48
C LEU A 79 7.23 7.12 3.22
N ARG A 80 7.16 6.34 2.15
CA ARG A 80 8.22 5.45 1.69
C ARG A 80 8.64 5.86 0.28
N ILE A 81 9.93 6.18 0.10
CA ILE A 81 10.56 6.70 -1.13
C ILE A 81 11.77 5.86 -1.52
#